data_AF-A0A7X8UFZ4-F1
#
_entry.id   AF-A0A7X8UFZ4-F1
#
_cell.length_a   1.000
_cell.length_b   1.000
_cell.length_c   1.000
_cell.angle_alpha   90.00
_cell.angle_beta   90.00
_cell.angle_gamma   90.00
#
_symmetry.space_group_name_H-M   'P 1'
#
loop_
_entity.id
_entity.type
_entity.pdbx_description
1 polymer ?
#
loop_
_entity_poly.entity_id
_entity_poly.type
_entity_poly.pdbx_seq_one_letter_code
_entity_poly.pdbx_strand_id
1 'polypeptide(L)'
;MKRECALFDLYRDGELDDAARERFQSHLAGCPDCGSRLRMLDNLVFILKAEKIQPVDLASRIARRAFERAPAWDALIASCFRPKPAVAAAAAGVLLFAFLWLLPVNRTVSAYTEYEKLLNEAESSNLAGRLLVQNDSELLLQLVPLEE
;
A
#
# COMPACT_ATOMS: atom_id res chain seq x y z
N MET A 1 33.49 -0.81 -56.72
CA MET A 1 32.12 -1.17 -56.31
C MET A 1 31.54 -0.29 -55.18
N LYS A 2 32.24 0.70 -54.61
CA LYS A 2 31.64 1.66 -53.65
C LYS A 2 30.96 2.86 -54.32
N ARG A 3 31.30 3.16 -55.58
CA ARG A 3 30.77 4.31 -56.31
C ARG A 3 29.31 4.08 -56.70
N GLU A 4 28.98 2.86 -57.08
CA GLU A 4 27.62 2.44 -57.43
C GLU A 4 26.72 2.45 -56.20
N CYS A 5 27.22 2.05 -55.03
CA CYS A 5 26.47 2.12 -53.77
C CYS A 5 26.01 3.56 -53.42
N ALA A 6 26.75 4.59 -53.85
CA ALA A 6 26.39 5.98 -53.61
C ALA A 6 25.16 6.44 -54.43
N LEU A 7 24.75 5.68 -55.44
CA LEU A 7 23.56 5.96 -56.26
C LEU A 7 22.26 5.43 -55.63
N PHE A 8 22.34 4.78 -54.45
CA PHE A 8 21.18 4.15 -53.81
C PHE A 8 20.04 5.14 -53.53
N ASP A 9 20.35 6.31 -52.98
CA ASP A 9 19.33 7.31 -52.62
C ASP A 9 18.64 7.86 -53.88
N LEU A 10 19.42 8.22 -54.89
CA LEU A 10 18.91 8.67 -56.21
C LEU A 10 18.06 7.59 -56.89
N TYR A 11 18.44 6.31 -56.78
CA TYR A 11 17.66 5.20 -57.31
C TYR A 11 16.30 5.09 -56.61
N ARG A 12 16.28 5.21 -55.28
CA ARG A 12 15.06 5.12 -54.47
C ARG A 12 14.10 6.29 -54.78
N ASP A 13 14.66 7.47 -54.96
CA ASP A 13 13.89 8.69 -55.21
C ASP A 13 13.46 8.79 -56.70
N GLY A 14 13.93 7.88 -57.55
CA GLY A 14 13.57 7.83 -58.97
C GLY A 14 14.29 8.87 -59.83
N GLU A 15 15.38 9.44 -59.32
CA GLU A 15 16.12 10.55 -59.94
C GLU A 15 17.28 10.09 -60.85
N LEU A 16 17.47 8.78 -61.02
CA LEU A 16 18.48 8.24 -61.94
C LEU A 16 17.99 8.24 -63.38
N ASP A 17 18.87 8.68 -64.29
CA ASP A 17 18.71 8.46 -65.73
C ASP A 17 18.67 6.97 -66.08
N ASP A 18 18.17 6.62 -67.27
CA ASP A 18 17.96 5.23 -67.66
C ASP A 18 19.27 4.42 -67.65
N ALA A 19 20.37 5.03 -68.09
CA ALA A 19 21.68 4.38 -68.14
C ALA A 19 22.27 4.08 -66.75
N ALA A 20 22.16 5.01 -65.80
CA ALA A 20 22.60 4.81 -64.43
C ALA A 20 21.68 3.85 -63.67
N ARG A 21 20.38 3.87 -63.97
CA ARG A 21 19.41 2.93 -63.40
C ARG A 21 19.71 1.49 -63.79
N GLU A 22 19.96 1.20 -65.07
CA GLU A 22 20.35 -0.15 -65.52
C GLU A 22 21.64 -0.62 -64.87
N ARG A 23 22.66 0.25 -64.79
CA ARG A 23 23.92 -0.04 -64.09
C ARG A 23 23.70 -0.35 -62.61
N PHE A 24 22.84 0.41 -61.94
CA PHE A 24 22.54 0.19 -60.53
C PHE A 24 21.72 -1.10 -60.30
N GLN A 25 20.79 -1.43 -61.21
CA GLN A 25 20.06 -2.69 -61.17
C GLN A 25 20.99 -3.90 -61.33
N SER A 26 21.97 -3.82 -62.25
CA SER A 26 23.02 -4.83 -62.35
C SER A 26 23.85 -4.93 -61.07
N HIS A 27 24.17 -3.80 -60.42
CA HIS A 27 24.86 -3.76 -59.15
C HIS A 27 24.07 -4.43 -58.01
N LEU A 28 22.74 -4.27 -57.96
CA LEU A 28 21.89 -4.91 -56.93
C LEU A 28 21.99 -6.45 -56.94
N ALA A 29 22.21 -7.06 -58.11
CA ALA A 29 22.41 -8.51 -58.20
C ALA A 29 23.76 -8.96 -57.60
N GLY A 30 24.78 -8.09 -57.63
CA GLY A 30 26.13 -8.38 -57.12
C GLY A 30 26.44 -7.84 -55.73
N CYS A 31 25.60 -6.96 -55.17
CA CYS A 31 25.84 -6.30 -53.89
C CYS A 31 24.77 -6.65 -52.84
N PRO A 32 25.09 -7.54 -51.88
CA PRO A 32 24.13 -7.94 -50.86
C PRO A 32 23.74 -6.80 -49.90
N ASP A 33 24.61 -5.82 -49.67
CA ASP A 33 24.33 -4.68 -48.80
C ASP A 33 23.27 -3.74 -49.41
N CYS A 34 23.43 -3.35 -50.68
CA CYS A 34 22.42 -2.56 -51.37
C CYS A 34 21.08 -3.31 -51.48
N GLY A 35 21.13 -4.62 -51.76
CA GLY A 35 19.93 -5.46 -51.82
C GLY A 35 19.23 -5.69 -50.47
N SER A 36 19.96 -5.68 -49.35
CA SER A 36 19.35 -5.77 -48.01
C SER A 36 18.71 -4.45 -47.59
N ARG A 37 19.37 -3.32 -47.85
CA ARG A 37 18.84 -1.98 -47.61
C ARG A 37 17.55 -1.72 -48.39
N LEU A 38 17.51 -2.10 -49.66
CA LEU A 38 16.32 -1.95 -50.50
C LEU A 38 15.13 -2.74 -49.91
N ARG A 39 15.34 -4.02 -49.60
CA ARG A 39 14.31 -4.88 -48.98
C ARG A 39 13.84 -4.36 -47.62
N MET A 40 14.74 -3.81 -46.81
CA MET A 40 14.38 -3.21 -45.52
C MET A 40 13.44 -2.02 -45.70
N LEU A 41 13.73 -1.13 -46.64
CA LEU A 41 12.88 0.02 -46.94
C LEU A 41 11.54 -0.40 -47.56
N ASP A 42 11.54 -1.37 -48.47
CA ASP A 42 10.32 -1.91 -49.06
C ASP A 42 9.39 -2.52 -47.99
N ASN A 43 9.97 -3.26 -47.05
CA ASN A 43 9.25 -3.81 -45.90
C ASN A 43 8.67 -2.70 -45.01
N LEU A 44 9.43 -1.62 -44.77
CA LEU A 44 8.94 -0.48 -44.01
C LEU A 44 7.74 0.19 -44.71
N VAL A 45 7.84 0.42 -46.01
CA VAL A 45 6.74 0.96 -46.81
C VAL A 45 5.53 0.04 -46.79
N PHE A 46 5.75 -1.28 -46.87
CA PHE A 46 4.69 -2.27 -46.77
C PHE A 46 3.98 -2.20 -45.42
N ILE A 47 4.73 -2.16 -44.31
CA ILE A 47 4.17 -2.05 -42.95
C ILE A 47 3.38 -0.75 -42.81
N LEU A 48 3.94 0.39 -43.25
CA LEU A 48 3.26 1.68 -43.18
C LEU A 48 1.96 1.73 -44.00
N LYS A 49 1.89 0.99 -45.11
CA LYS A 49 0.67 0.87 -45.91
C LYS A 49 -0.34 -0.11 -45.31
N ALA A 50 0.14 -1.17 -44.65
CA ALA A 50 -0.69 -2.17 -43.99
C ALA A 50 -1.30 -1.64 -42.68
N GLU A 51 -0.59 -0.75 -41.99
CA GLU A 51 -1.09 -0.01 -40.85
C GLU A 51 -2.28 0.84 -41.30
N LYS A 52 -3.49 0.43 -40.89
CA LYS A 52 -4.67 1.27 -41.05
C LYS A 52 -4.48 2.50 -40.18
N ILE A 53 -4.00 3.59 -40.78
CA ILE A 53 -3.95 4.90 -40.15
C ILE A 53 -5.35 5.19 -39.63
N GLN A 54 -5.52 5.11 -38.30
CA GLN A 54 -6.77 5.51 -37.67
C GLN A 54 -7.01 6.96 -38.07
N PRO A 55 -8.23 7.31 -38.53
CA PRO A 55 -8.50 8.64 -39.03
C PRO A 55 -8.10 9.67 -37.97
N VAL A 56 -7.63 10.83 -38.45
CA VAL A 56 -7.19 12.02 -37.68
C VAL A 56 -8.19 12.42 -36.58
N ASP A 57 -9.42 11.90 -36.66
CA ASP A 57 -10.45 12.00 -35.63
C ASP A 57 -10.12 11.27 -34.31
N LEU A 58 -9.00 10.55 -34.17
CA LEU A 58 -8.61 9.96 -32.88
C LEU A 58 -8.38 11.04 -31.82
N ALA A 59 -7.70 12.14 -32.18
CA ALA A 59 -7.44 13.25 -31.28
C ALA A 59 -8.75 13.96 -30.88
N SER A 60 -9.64 14.22 -31.83
CA SER A 60 -10.96 14.80 -31.55
C SER A 60 -11.90 13.85 -30.82
N ARG A 61 -11.81 12.53 -31.03
CA ARG A 61 -12.53 11.53 -30.22
C ARG A 61 -12.02 11.47 -28.78
N ILE A 62 -10.70 11.54 -28.57
CA ILE A 62 -10.10 11.59 -27.24
C ILE A 62 -10.50 12.89 -26.55
N ALA A 63 -10.36 14.02 -27.24
CA ALA A 63 -10.79 15.33 -26.72
C ALA A 63 -12.29 15.32 -26.39
N ARG A 64 -13.13 14.85 -27.31
CA ARG A 64 -14.58 14.76 -27.08
C ARG A 64 -14.89 13.85 -25.90
N ARG A 65 -14.24 12.70 -25.75
CA ARG A 65 -14.46 11.81 -24.61
C ARG A 65 -13.89 12.35 -23.28
N ALA A 66 -12.84 13.15 -23.32
CA ALA A 66 -12.26 13.79 -22.13
C ALA A 66 -13.10 15.00 -21.67
N PHE A 67 -13.73 15.72 -22.61
CA PHE A 67 -14.54 16.91 -22.34
C PHE A 67 -16.06 16.64 -22.35
N GLU A 68 -16.51 15.49 -22.84
CA GLU A 68 -17.82 14.93 -22.50
C GLU A 68 -17.80 14.75 -20.99
N ARG A 69 -18.40 15.71 -20.28
CA ARG A 69 -18.64 15.64 -18.84
C ARG A 69 -19.32 14.31 -18.57
N ALA A 70 -18.55 13.33 -18.07
CA ALA A 70 -19.14 12.23 -17.33
C ALA A 70 -20.08 12.86 -16.29
N PRO A 71 -21.31 12.35 -16.13
CA PRO A 71 -22.27 12.93 -15.20
C PRO A 71 -21.55 13.06 -13.86
N ALA A 72 -21.35 14.31 -13.40
CA ALA A 72 -20.54 14.62 -12.22
C ALA A 72 -21.00 13.86 -10.97
N TRP A 73 -22.24 13.37 -11.01
CA TRP A 73 -22.84 12.44 -10.06
C TRP A 73 -22.09 11.11 -9.93
N ASP A 74 -21.63 10.47 -11.02
CA ASP A 74 -20.92 9.18 -10.93
C ASP A 74 -19.53 9.33 -10.29
N ALA A 75 -18.85 10.46 -10.54
CA ALA A 75 -17.57 10.77 -9.93
C ALA A 75 -17.70 11.14 -8.43
N LEU A 76 -18.78 11.82 -8.06
CA LEU A 76 -19.10 12.12 -6.66
C LEU A 76 -19.51 10.85 -5.90
N ILE A 77 -20.31 9.96 -6.50
CA ILE A 77 -20.71 8.70 -5.88
C ILE A 77 -19.51 7.75 -5.76
N ALA A 78 -18.66 7.63 -6.78
CA ALA A 78 -17.44 6.82 -6.71
C ALA A 78 -16.37 7.39 -5.74
N SER A 79 -16.40 8.70 -5.48
CA SER A 79 -15.58 9.36 -4.44
C SER A 79 -16.13 9.10 -3.04
N CYS A 80 -17.45 9.12 -2.87
CA CYS A 80 -18.12 8.88 -1.59
C CYS A 80 -18.09 7.39 -1.18
N PHE A 81 -18.06 6.48 -2.15
CA PHE A 81 -18.06 5.02 -1.95
C PHE A 81 -16.73 4.34 -2.26
N ARG A 82 -15.62 5.06 -2.40
CA ARG A 82 -14.29 4.45 -2.25
C ARG A 82 -13.95 4.42 -0.76
N PRO A 83 -14.08 3.29 -0.04
CA PRO A 83 -13.69 3.22 1.36
C PRO A 83 -12.16 3.22 1.43
N LYS A 84 -11.58 4.41 1.28
CA LYS A 84 -10.23 4.71 1.76
C LYS A 84 -10.25 4.47 3.28
N PRO A 85 -9.19 3.95 3.89
CA PRO A 85 -9.14 3.41 5.27
C PRO A 85 -9.66 4.32 6.40
N ALA A 86 -9.97 5.59 6.11
CA ALA A 86 -10.55 6.55 7.04
C ALA A 86 -11.91 6.12 7.61
N VAL A 87 -12.81 5.51 6.81
CA VAL A 87 -14.13 5.08 7.34
C VAL A 87 -13.97 3.89 8.29
N ALA A 88 -13.07 2.96 7.96
CA ALA A 88 -12.73 1.83 8.83
C ALA A 88 -12.09 2.32 10.15
N ALA A 89 -11.19 3.31 10.07
CA ALA A 89 -10.58 3.92 11.26
C ALA A 89 -11.61 4.66 12.13
N ALA A 90 -12.54 5.39 11.52
CA ALA A 90 -13.61 6.08 12.26
C ALA A 90 -14.56 5.09 12.94
N ALA A 91 -14.98 4.03 12.24
CA ALA A 91 -15.81 2.97 12.82
C ALA A 91 -15.10 2.24 13.97
N ALA A 92 -13.82 1.92 13.81
CA ALA A 92 -13.00 1.35 14.86
C ALA A 92 -12.88 2.29 16.08
N GLY A 93 -12.67 3.59 15.85
CA GLY A 93 -12.60 4.59 16.92
C GLY A 93 -13.90 4.71 17.72
N VAL A 94 -15.05 4.72 17.04
CA VAL A 94 -16.38 4.76 17.70
C VAL A 94 -16.63 3.48 18.51
N LEU A 95 -16.28 2.31 17.97
CA LEU A 95 -16.39 1.04 18.69
C LEU A 95 -15.49 1.01 19.93
N LEU A 96 -14.24 1.47 19.81
CA LEU A 96 -13.28 1.49 20.92
C LEU A 96 -13.74 2.47 22.00
N PHE A 97 -14.25 3.64 21.62
CA PHE A 97 -14.83 4.61 22.54
C PHE A 97 -16.06 4.08 23.26
N ALA A 98 -17.01 3.47 22.52
CA ALA A 98 -18.19 2.85 23.10
C ALA A 98 -17.82 1.72 24.07
N PHE A 99 -16.83 0.89 23.71
CA PHE A 99 -16.30 -0.16 24.58
C PHE A 99 -15.67 0.41 25.84
N LEU A 100 -14.86 1.46 25.73
CA LEU A 100 -14.27 2.15 26.88
C LEU A 100 -15.32 2.77 27.81
N TRP A 101 -16.42 3.28 27.24
CA TRP A 101 -17.53 3.85 28.00
C TRP A 101 -18.40 2.79 28.68
N LEU A 102 -18.53 1.61 28.05
CA LEU A 102 -19.26 0.46 28.57
C LEU A 102 -18.45 -0.34 29.57
N LEU A 103 -17.13 -0.15 29.64
CA LEU A 103 -16.34 -0.69 30.74
C LEU A 103 -16.84 -0.03 32.03
N PRO A 104 -17.44 -0.81 32.94
CA PRO A 104 -17.90 -0.27 34.21
C PRO A 104 -16.65 0.27 34.92
N VAL A 105 -16.57 1.60 35.08
CA VAL A 105 -15.65 2.32 35.98
C VAL A 105 -16.04 1.98 37.41
N ASN A 106 -16.03 0.70 37.72
CA ASN A 106 -16.74 0.10 38.85
C ASN A 106 -15.89 -1.04 39.42
N ARG A 107 -14.58 -0.77 39.52
CA ARG A 107 -13.63 -1.55 40.32
C ARG A 107 -12.70 -0.67 41.16
N THR A 108 -13.16 0.50 41.59
CA THR A 108 -12.51 1.23 42.70
C THR A 108 -13.18 0.97 44.05
N VAL A 109 -14.21 0.11 44.11
CA VAL A 109 -14.97 -0.15 45.34
C VAL A 109 -14.29 -1.15 46.30
N SER A 110 -13.19 -1.83 45.92
CA SER A 110 -12.63 -2.89 46.78
C SER A 110 -11.46 -2.48 47.68
N ALA A 111 -10.74 -1.38 47.38
CA ALA A 111 -9.52 -1.07 48.12
C ALA A 111 -9.82 -0.47 49.52
N TYR A 112 -10.87 0.34 49.64
CA TYR A 112 -11.26 0.95 50.92
C TYR A 112 -11.88 -0.09 51.86
N THR A 113 -12.72 -0.98 51.34
CA THR A 113 -13.34 -2.06 52.13
C THR A 113 -12.33 -3.12 52.56
N GLU A 114 -11.33 -3.43 51.73
CA GLU A 114 -10.22 -4.30 52.16
C GLU A 114 -9.37 -3.62 53.23
N TYR A 115 -9.13 -2.31 53.13
CA TYR A 115 -8.39 -1.57 54.17
C TYR A 115 -9.13 -1.57 55.51
N GLU A 116 -10.43 -1.28 55.54
CA GLU A 116 -11.25 -1.37 56.76
C GLU A 116 -11.27 -2.77 57.35
N LYS A 117 -11.35 -3.80 56.49
CA LYS A 117 -11.32 -5.19 56.95
C LYS A 117 -9.98 -5.53 57.62
N LEU A 118 -8.87 -5.14 57.00
CA LEU A 118 -7.53 -5.35 57.56
C LEU A 118 -7.31 -4.56 58.86
N LEU A 119 -7.84 -3.33 58.95
CA LEU A 119 -7.73 -2.51 60.16
C LEU A 119 -8.47 -3.15 61.35
N ASN A 120 -9.71 -3.60 61.13
CA ASN A 120 -10.51 -4.28 62.16
C ASN A 120 -9.89 -5.62 62.60
N GLU A 121 -9.26 -6.35 61.68
CA GLU A 121 -8.58 -7.61 61.98
C GLU A 121 -7.29 -7.37 62.80
N ALA A 122 -6.56 -6.30 62.52
CA ALA A 122 -5.41 -5.87 63.32
C ALA A 122 -5.81 -5.37 64.73
N GLU A 123 -6.93 -4.67 64.85
CA GLU A 123 -7.41 -4.17 66.15
C GLU A 123 -7.92 -5.31 67.05
N SER A 124 -8.69 -6.25 66.49
CA SER A 124 -9.17 -7.43 67.22
C SER A 124 -8.05 -8.39 67.64
N SER A 125 -7.02 -8.57 66.80
CA SER A 125 -5.84 -9.37 67.17
C SER A 125 -4.99 -8.70 68.26
N ASN A 126 -4.84 -7.37 68.26
CA ASN A 126 -4.18 -6.66 69.34
C ASN A 126 -4.96 -6.72 70.66
N LEU A 127 -6.29 -6.67 70.61
CA LEU A 127 -7.17 -6.84 71.78
C LEU A 127 -7.10 -8.27 72.34
N ALA A 128 -7.09 -9.28 71.47
CA ALA A 128 -6.92 -10.68 71.87
C ALA A 128 -5.53 -10.92 72.49
N GLY A 129 -4.47 -10.34 71.91
CA GLY A 129 -3.12 -10.38 72.47
C GLY A 129 -3.01 -9.69 73.83
N ARG A 130 -3.69 -8.55 74.02
CA ARG A 130 -3.75 -7.87 75.33
C ARG A 130 -4.53 -8.65 76.39
N LEU A 131 -5.61 -9.33 76.00
CA LEU A 131 -6.38 -10.17 76.94
C LEU A 131 -5.65 -11.46 77.33
N LEU A 132 -4.79 -12.01 76.47
CA LEU A 132 -3.95 -13.17 76.79
C LEU A 132 -2.76 -12.83 77.71
N VAL A 133 -2.24 -11.60 77.65
CA VAL A 133 -1.14 -11.12 78.52
C VAL A 133 -1.63 -10.71 79.92
N GLN A 134 -2.95 -10.60 80.15
CA GLN A 134 -3.51 -10.22 81.45
C GLN A 134 -3.73 -11.41 82.41
N ASN A 135 -3.23 -12.60 82.08
CA ASN A 135 -3.22 -13.74 83.00
C ASN A 135 -1.87 -13.81 83.73
N ASP A 136 -1.62 -12.83 84.59
CA ASP A 136 -0.43 -12.66 85.47
C ASP A 136 -0.20 -13.83 86.46
N SER A 137 -0.99 -14.90 86.38
CA SER A 137 -0.87 -16.07 87.25
C SER A 137 0.11 -17.14 86.74
N GLU A 138 0.46 -17.16 85.44
CA GLU A 138 1.40 -18.15 84.90
C GLU A 138 2.87 -17.71 84.89
N LEU A 139 3.15 -16.41 84.96
CA LEU A 139 4.53 -15.89 85.03
C LEU A 139 5.22 -16.19 86.38
N LEU A 140 4.46 -16.44 87.46
CA LEU A 140 5.01 -16.80 88.76
C LEU A 140 5.41 -18.29 88.87
N LEU A 141 4.96 -19.16 87.97
CA LEU A 141 5.35 -20.57 87.96
C LEU A 141 6.67 -20.84 87.21
N GLN A 142 7.11 -19.93 86.34
CA GLN A 142 8.39 -20.07 85.62
C GLN A 142 9.60 -19.48 86.37
N LEU A 143 9.38 -18.78 87.49
CA LEU A 143 10.44 -18.11 88.26
C LEU A 143 10.77 -18.77 89.61
N VAL A 144 10.25 -19.97 89.89
CA VAL A 144 10.63 -20.76 91.08
C VAL A 144 11.66 -21.82 90.70
N PRO A 145 12.97 -21.59 90.93
CA PRO A 145 13.97 -22.66 90.93
C PRO A 145 13.82 -23.48 92.22
N LEU A 146 13.52 -24.77 92.11
CA LEU A 146 13.67 -25.71 93.23
C LEU A 146 15.12 -26.19 93.23
N GLU A 147 15.92 -25.60 94.11
CA GLU A 147 17.20 -26.12 94.60
C GLU A 147 16.94 -27.16 95.71
N GLU A 148 17.78 -28.20 95.71
CA GLU A 148 17.97 -29.33 96.67
C GLU A 148 16.98 -30.51 96.65
#